data_AF-A0A7C5YCR7-F1
#
_entry.id   AF-A0A7C5YCR7-F1
#
_cell.length_a   1.000
_cell.length_b   1.000
_cell.length_c   1.000
_cell.angle_alpha   90.00
_cell.angle_beta   90.00
_cell.angle_gamma   90.00
#
_symmetry.space_group_name_H-M   'P 1'
#
loop_
_entity.id
_entity.type
_entity.pdbx_description
1 polymer ?
#
loop_
_entity_poly.entity_id
_entity_poly.type
_entity_poly.pdbx_seq_one_letter_code
_entity_poly.pdbx_strand_id
1 'polypeptide(L)'
;MVGVVHATNPIDAIQRFISRVDIGVLPHIVDTVIFIKDGEIKKVYELSLKVKVPTGMTQEDLARPVVEVRDFETGKLEYEIYTFGEENVVVPVEKEGVDVVKKLAEERILMEIRKYDPRATVEIIGNKAVVKVDNRVIGRLIGKDGENIGRIEKKLGLRVEVIPKYYTLGKEVSYQISESGNSIDFIFNRSLAGEVVSFYIDGSFLFSAMVGKKGTIKISKESDMGKELLKALYEKKEIRVFGKD
;
A
#
# COMPACT_ATOMS: atom_id res chain seq x y z
N MET A 1 40.90 4.36 -9.74
CA MET A 1 41.17 3.01 -9.20
C MET A 1 40.58 2.02 -10.19
N VAL A 2 41.20 0.87 -10.45
CA VAL A 2 40.61 -0.16 -11.35
C VAL A 2 40.36 -1.41 -10.52
N GLY A 3 39.08 -1.81 -10.43
CA GLY A 3 38.64 -3.01 -9.72
C GLY A 3 38.03 -4.02 -10.70
N VAL A 4 38.31 -5.31 -10.50
CA VAL A 4 37.76 -6.38 -11.32
C VAL A 4 36.72 -7.15 -10.52
N VAL A 5 35.51 -7.25 -11.06
CA VAL A 5 34.39 -7.94 -10.42
C VAL A 5 33.78 -8.94 -11.40
N HIS A 6 33.70 -10.21 -11.00
CA HIS A 6 32.95 -11.22 -11.74
C HIS A 6 31.44 -11.00 -11.55
N ALA A 7 30.74 -10.74 -12.65
CA ALA A 7 29.31 -10.50 -12.69
C ALA A 7 28.72 -11.02 -14.01
N THR A 8 27.47 -11.52 -13.95
CA THR A 8 26.70 -11.94 -15.13
C THR A 8 26.10 -10.75 -15.87
N ASN A 9 25.65 -9.74 -15.10
CA ASN A 9 25.22 -8.46 -15.63
C ASN A 9 26.05 -7.32 -15.03
N PRO A 10 26.27 -6.22 -15.79
CA PRO A 10 26.97 -5.03 -15.28
C PRO A 10 26.37 -4.44 -13.99
N ILE A 11 25.05 -4.52 -13.82
CA ILE A 11 24.36 -4.00 -12.62
C ILE A 11 24.69 -4.80 -11.37
N ASP A 12 24.90 -6.11 -11.48
CA ASP A 12 25.25 -6.96 -10.33
C ASP A 12 26.58 -6.50 -9.69
N ALA A 13 27.49 -5.94 -10.49
CA ALA A 13 28.74 -5.38 -9.98
C ALA A 13 28.49 -4.15 -9.10
N ILE A 14 27.58 -3.25 -9.52
CA ILE A 14 27.20 -2.04 -8.77
C ILE A 14 26.49 -2.43 -7.46
N GLN A 15 25.58 -3.41 -7.51
CA GLN A 15 24.81 -3.90 -6.34
C GLN A 15 25.67 -4.29 -5.14
N ARG A 16 26.89 -4.79 -5.37
CA ARG A 16 27.83 -5.15 -4.30
C ARG A 16 28.33 -3.95 -3.49
N PHE A 17 28.34 -2.76 -4.08
CA PHE A 17 28.80 -1.53 -3.41
C PHE A 17 27.67 -0.83 -2.69
N ILE A 18 26.47 -0.75 -3.28
CA ILE A 18 25.31 -0.03 -2.73
C ILE A 18 24.84 -0.54 -1.38
N SER A 19 25.15 -1.80 -1.04
CA SER A 19 24.83 -2.39 0.27
C SER A 19 25.81 -1.99 1.38
N ARG A 20 26.94 -1.37 1.04
CA ARG A 20 28.05 -1.08 1.97
C ARG A 20 28.39 0.40 2.05
N VAL A 21 27.87 1.22 1.14
CA VAL A 21 28.20 2.64 1.04
C VAL A 21 26.94 3.46 0.92
N ASP A 22 26.99 4.68 1.44
CA ASP A 22 25.91 5.65 1.25
C ASP A 22 25.77 6.02 -0.22
N ILE A 23 24.54 6.19 -0.66
CA ILE A 23 24.24 6.41 -2.07
C ILE A 23 24.90 7.68 -2.64
N GLY A 24 25.05 8.72 -1.83
CA GLY A 24 25.73 9.95 -2.22
C GLY A 24 27.24 9.79 -2.42
N VAL A 25 27.83 8.75 -1.82
CA VAL A 25 29.27 8.45 -1.94
C VAL A 25 29.54 7.49 -3.11
N LEU A 26 28.53 6.74 -3.57
CA LEU A 26 28.69 5.71 -4.59
C LEU A 26 29.40 6.21 -5.86
N PRO A 27 29.02 7.34 -6.51
CA PRO A 27 29.71 7.82 -7.71
C PRO A 27 31.14 8.27 -7.46
N HIS A 28 31.53 8.57 -6.21
CA HIS A 28 32.91 8.90 -5.87
C HIS A 28 33.81 7.66 -5.70
N ILE A 29 33.21 6.48 -5.53
CA ILE A 29 33.92 5.19 -5.41
C ILE A 29 33.89 4.46 -6.75
N VAL A 30 32.75 4.43 -7.41
CA VAL A 30 32.51 3.75 -8.69
C VAL A 30 31.77 4.73 -9.61
N ASP A 31 32.52 5.49 -10.39
CA ASP A 31 31.96 6.39 -11.41
C ASP A 31 31.71 5.68 -12.74
N THR A 32 32.53 4.68 -13.10
CA THR A 32 32.49 4.02 -14.41
C THR A 32 32.52 2.49 -14.26
N VAL A 33 31.66 1.79 -14.99
CA VAL A 33 31.60 0.32 -15.06
C VAL A 33 31.76 -0.15 -16.49
N ILE A 34 32.79 -0.95 -16.75
CA ILE A 34 33.08 -1.52 -18.07
C ILE A 34 32.75 -3.01 -18.04
N PHE A 35 31.77 -3.42 -18.84
CA PHE A 35 31.36 -4.82 -18.97
C PHE A 35 32.04 -5.47 -20.17
N ILE A 36 32.81 -6.52 -19.89
CA ILE A 36 33.54 -7.29 -20.89
C ILE A 36 32.89 -8.66 -21.03
N LYS A 37 32.59 -9.06 -22.27
CA LYS A 37 32.08 -10.39 -22.59
C LYS A 37 32.70 -10.87 -23.89
N ASP A 38 33.15 -12.13 -23.90
CA ASP A 38 33.79 -12.77 -25.06
C ASP A 38 35.01 -11.97 -25.59
N GLY A 39 35.75 -11.32 -24.68
CA GLY A 39 36.93 -10.51 -25.02
C GLY A 39 36.64 -9.09 -25.52
N GLU A 40 35.36 -8.71 -25.64
CA GLU A 40 34.94 -7.40 -26.14
C GLU A 40 34.25 -6.58 -25.05
N ILE A 41 34.44 -5.26 -25.09
CA ILE A 41 33.64 -4.34 -24.28
C ILE A 41 32.22 -4.34 -24.85
N LYS A 42 31.27 -4.88 -24.10
CA LYS A 42 29.86 -4.93 -24.52
C LYS A 42 29.05 -3.74 -24.03
N LYS A 43 29.44 -3.16 -22.90
CA LYS A 43 28.73 -2.01 -22.34
C LYS A 43 29.62 -1.20 -21.42
N VAL A 44 29.43 0.12 -21.42
CA VAL A 44 30.07 1.04 -20.49
C VAL A 44 28.98 1.86 -19.81
N TYR A 45 28.95 1.85 -18.50
CA TYR A 45 28.05 2.68 -17.71
C TYR A 45 28.82 3.78 -16.98
N GLU A 46 28.19 4.94 -16.92
CA GLU A 46 28.57 6.08 -16.10
C GLU A 46 27.53 6.27 -14.98
N LEU A 47 28.01 6.48 -13.76
CA LEU A 47 27.21 6.74 -12.57
C LEU A 47 27.35 8.22 -12.19
N SER A 48 26.22 8.91 -12.04
CA SER A 48 26.20 10.33 -11.62
C SER A 48 25.13 10.60 -10.57
N LEU A 49 25.45 11.40 -9.56
CA LEU A 49 24.49 11.81 -8.53
C LEU A 49 23.67 13.01 -9.02
N LYS A 50 22.33 12.93 -8.90
CA LYS A 50 21.42 14.06 -9.12
C LYS A 50 20.36 14.12 -8.04
N VAL A 51 19.83 15.32 -7.78
CA VAL A 51 18.65 15.51 -6.93
C VAL A 51 17.43 15.67 -7.84
N LYS A 52 16.53 14.68 -7.84
CA LYS A 52 15.31 14.68 -8.67
C LYS A 52 14.21 13.80 -8.07
N VAL A 53 13.04 13.80 -8.70
CA VAL A 53 11.98 12.80 -8.46
C VAL A 53 12.33 11.53 -9.25
N PRO A 54 12.41 10.35 -8.61
CA PRO A 54 12.71 9.09 -9.31
C PRO A 54 11.69 8.76 -10.39
N THR A 55 12.14 8.05 -11.42
CA THR A 55 11.29 7.56 -12.50
C THR A 55 10.23 6.60 -11.93
N GLY A 56 8.96 6.83 -12.27
CA GLY A 56 7.83 6.02 -11.77
C GLY A 56 7.15 6.53 -10.50
N MET A 57 7.69 7.59 -9.88
CA MET A 57 7.05 8.31 -8.77
C MET A 57 6.27 9.54 -9.27
N THR A 58 5.40 10.08 -8.41
CA THR A 58 4.60 11.27 -8.73
C THR A 58 5.36 12.55 -8.39
N GLN A 59 5.06 13.66 -9.08
CA GLN A 59 5.70 14.96 -8.80
C GLN A 59 5.37 15.52 -7.40
N GLU A 60 4.34 15.00 -6.74
CA GLU A 60 4.01 15.34 -5.36
C GLU A 60 5.01 14.75 -4.34
N ASP A 61 5.87 13.82 -4.78
CA ASP A 61 6.95 13.27 -3.96
C ASP A 61 8.15 14.22 -3.88
N LEU A 62 8.72 14.37 -2.69
CA LEU A 62 9.90 15.22 -2.48
C LEU A 62 11.10 14.71 -3.29
N ALA A 63 11.81 15.65 -3.92
CA ALA A 63 13.06 15.39 -4.62
C ALA A 63 14.10 14.84 -3.63
N ARG A 64 14.82 13.81 -4.08
CA ARG A 64 15.82 13.10 -3.26
C ARG A 64 17.08 12.83 -4.06
N PRO A 65 18.20 12.48 -3.41
CA PRO A 65 19.39 12.02 -4.11
C PRO A 65 19.11 10.71 -4.87
N VAL A 66 19.39 10.72 -6.16
CA VAL A 66 19.27 9.57 -7.08
C VAL A 66 20.59 9.45 -7.84
N VAL A 67 21.17 8.24 -7.86
CA VAL A 67 22.30 7.95 -8.74
C VAL A 67 21.75 7.45 -10.07
N GLU A 68 22.02 8.18 -11.13
CA GLU A 68 21.70 7.82 -12.51
C GLU A 68 22.78 6.90 -13.07
N VAL A 69 22.39 5.74 -13.59
CA VAL A 69 23.26 4.84 -14.34
C VAL A 69 22.94 4.98 -15.82
N ARG A 70 23.85 5.63 -16.55
CA ARG A 70 23.68 5.95 -17.97
C ARG A 70 24.63 5.12 -18.81
N ASP A 71 24.14 4.65 -19.95
CA ASP A 71 25.01 4.10 -20.98
C ASP A 71 25.93 5.23 -21.48
N PHE A 72 27.25 5.02 -21.41
CA PHE A 72 28.25 6.04 -21.68
C PHE A 72 28.28 6.43 -23.17
N GLU A 73 28.01 5.47 -24.08
CA GLU A 73 28.07 5.73 -25.53
C GLU A 73 26.85 6.51 -26.00
N THR A 74 25.67 6.22 -25.45
CA THR A 74 24.40 6.80 -25.90
C THR A 74 23.87 7.91 -24.98
N GLY A 75 24.38 8.01 -23.76
CA GLY A 75 23.88 8.91 -22.72
C GLY A 75 22.50 8.52 -22.15
N LYS A 76 21.95 7.38 -22.58
CA LYS A 76 20.62 6.90 -22.20
C LYS A 76 20.61 6.48 -20.73
N LEU A 77 19.67 7.02 -19.96
CA LEU A 77 19.42 6.59 -18.59
C LEU A 77 18.76 5.20 -18.61
N GLU A 78 19.47 4.19 -18.09
CA GLU A 78 18.97 2.82 -18.07
C GLU A 78 18.54 2.37 -16.68
N TYR A 79 19.21 2.86 -15.63
CA TYR A 79 18.84 2.55 -14.25
C TYR A 79 18.93 3.78 -13.36
N GLU A 80 18.14 3.77 -12.31
CA GLU A 80 18.22 4.69 -11.18
C GLU A 80 18.47 3.90 -9.91
N ILE A 81 19.32 4.46 -9.07
CA ILE A 81 19.57 3.94 -7.72
C ILE A 81 19.08 5.02 -6.77
N TYR A 82 18.23 4.64 -5.83
CA TYR A 82 17.73 5.55 -4.80
C TYR A 82 17.35 4.77 -3.54
N THR A 83 17.21 5.48 -2.43
CA THR A 83 16.78 4.90 -1.17
C THR A 83 15.24 4.85 -1.12
N PHE A 84 14.70 3.65 -0.87
CA PHE A 84 13.29 3.41 -0.64
C PHE A 84 13.11 2.83 0.76
N GLY A 85 12.51 3.60 1.68
CA GLY A 85 12.53 3.27 3.11
C GLY A 85 13.94 3.35 3.68
N GLU A 86 14.47 2.22 4.14
CA GLU A 86 15.82 2.08 4.73
C GLU A 86 16.79 1.31 3.81
N GLU A 87 16.34 0.90 2.61
CA GLU A 87 17.12 0.08 1.68
C GLU A 87 17.44 0.83 0.39
N ASN A 88 18.64 0.64 -0.15
CA ASN A 88 19.02 1.15 -1.46
C ASN A 88 18.54 0.17 -2.55
N VAL A 89 17.75 0.66 -3.50
CA VAL A 89 17.19 -0.13 -4.60
C VAL A 89 17.76 0.30 -5.95
N VAL A 90 17.93 -0.64 -6.87
CA VAL A 90 18.29 -0.38 -8.28
C VAL A 90 17.09 -0.65 -9.15
N VAL A 91 16.68 0.34 -9.93
CA VAL A 91 15.43 0.32 -10.70
C VAL A 91 15.73 0.61 -12.16
N PRO A 92 15.35 -0.26 -13.12
CA PRO A 92 15.47 0.05 -14.54
C PRO A 92 14.50 1.16 -14.95
N VAL A 93 14.89 2.03 -15.88
CA VAL A 93 14.08 3.19 -16.33
C VAL A 93 13.12 2.84 -17.46
N GLU A 94 13.36 1.73 -18.18
CA GLU A 94 12.39 1.22 -19.16
C GLU A 94 11.09 0.79 -18.47
N LYS A 95 9.97 0.70 -19.21
CA LYS A 95 8.59 0.52 -18.70
C LYS A 95 8.38 -0.62 -17.69
N GLU A 96 9.34 -1.54 -17.55
CA GLU A 96 9.38 -2.58 -16.52
C GLU A 96 9.72 -2.06 -15.11
N GLY A 97 10.39 -0.91 -14.96
CA GLY A 97 10.78 -0.33 -13.68
C GLY A 97 9.63 0.05 -12.76
N VAL A 98 8.56 0.59 -13.35
CA VAL A 98 7.33 0.94 -12.60
C VAL A 98 6.68 -0.32 -12.03
N ASP A 99 6.66 -1.42 -12.78
CA ASP A 99 6.12 -2.70 -12.31
C ASP A 99 7.05 -3.39 -11.31
N VAL A 100 8.38 -3.26 -11.45
CA VAL A 100 9.34 -3.83 -10.49
C VAL A 100 9.28 -3.10 -9.14
N VAL A 101 9.26 -1.77 -9.13
CA VAL A 101 9.12 -0.98 -7.89
C VAL A 101 7.76 -1.24 -7.25
N LYS A 102 6.69 -1.29 -8.04
CA LYS A 102 5.36 -1.66 -7.54
C LYS A 102 5.37 -3.06 -6.94
N LYS A 103 5.92 -4.07 -7.62
CA LYS A 103 6.03 -5.43 -7.10
C LYS A 103 6.82 -5.51 -5.80
N LEU A 104 7.97 -4.82 -5.71
CA LEU A 104 8.79 -4.79 -4.51
C LEU A 104 8.06 -4.14 -3.33
N ALA A 105 7.38 -3.02 -3.57
CA ALA A 105 6.57 -2.35 -2.55
C ALA A 105 5.35 -3.19 -2.16
N GLU A 106 4.67 -3.83 -3.11
CA GLU A 106 3.57 -4.77 -2.89
C GLU A 106 4.03 -5.94 -2.01
N GLU A 107 5.14 -6.59 -2.34
CA GLU A 107 5.70 -7.69 -1.56
C GLU A 107 6.06 -7.27 -0.13
N ARG A 108 6.65 -6.09 0.06
CA ARG A 108 7.02 -5.57 1.38
C ARG A 108 5.79 -5.31 2.24
N ILE A 109 4.75 -4.71 1.67
CA ILE A 109 3.46 -4.50 2.35
C ILE A 109 2.82 -5.85 2.68
N LEU A 110 2.81 -6.76 1.70
CA LEU A 110 2.19 -8.08 1.84
C LEU A 110 2.85 -8.88 2.96
N MET A 111 4.18 -8.83 3.12
CA MET A 111 4.87 -9.49 4.23
C MET A 111 4.42 -8.98 5.60
N GLU A 112 4.25 -7.68 5.76
CA GLU A 112 3.83 -7.10 7.05
C GLU A 112 2.35 -7.42 7.35
N ILE A 113 1.51 -7.42 6.32
CA ILE A 113 0.06 -7.62 6.46
C ILE A 113 -0.32 -9.09 6.56
N ARG A 114 0.48 -10.01 5.98
CA ARG A 114 0.30 -11.46 6.15
C ARG A 114 0.39 -11.94 7.59
N LYS A 115 1.00 -11.17 8.49
CA LYS A 115 0.98 -11.41 9.94
C LYS A 115 -0.43 -11.32 10.53
N TYR A 116 -1.31 -10.53 9.91
CA TYR A 116 -2.70 -10.34 10.32
C TYR A 116 -3.66 -11.18 9.48
N ASP A 117 -3.47 -11.19 8.15
CA ASP A 117 -4.28 -11.95 7.21
C ASP A 117 -3.41 -12.67 6.16
N PRO A 118 -3.24 -14.00 6.26
CA PRO A 118 -2.48 -14.80 5.30
C PRO A 118 -2.98 -14.69 3.85
N ARG A 119 -4.26 -14.31 3.67
CA ARG A 119 -4.90 -14.15 2.37
C ARG A 119 -4.99 -12.69 1.94
N ALA A 120 -4.30 -11.75 2.56
CA ALA A 120 -4.30 -10.36 2.12
C ALA A 120 -3.85 -10.20 0.65
N THR A 121 -4.33 -9.15 -0.01
CA THR A 121 -3.85 -8.72 -1.34
C THR A 121 -3.57 -7.22 -1.30
N VAL A 122 -2.57 -6.77 -2.05
CA VAL A 122 -2.12 -5.37 -2.10
C VAL A 122 -2.08 -4.96 -3.56
N GLU A 123 -2.58 -3.76 -3.85
CA GLU A 123 -2.49 -3.12 -5.16
C GLU A 123 -1.93 -1.71 -4.97
N ILE A 124 -0.90 -1.33 -5.75
CA ILE A 124 -0.34 0.02 -5.70
C ILE A 124 -0.93 0.91 -6.80
N ILE A 125 -1.56 2.01 -6.36
CA ILE A 125 -2.18 3.02 -7.21
C ILE A 125 -1.52 4.37 -6.91
N GLY A 126 -0.58 4.78 -7.76
CA GLY A 126 0.21 6.01 -7.54
C GLY A 126 1.05 5.92 -6.26
N ASN A 127 0.87 6.87 -5.34
CA ASN A 127 1.55 6.94 -4.03
C ASN A 127 0.74 6.28 -2.88
N LYS A 128 -0.24 5.43 -3.25
CA LYS A 128 -1.18 4.81 -2.32
C LYS A 128 -1.17 3.30 -2.50
N ALA A 129 -1.06 2.57 -1.40
CA ALA A 129 -1.25 1.13 -1.34
C ALA A 129 -2.67 0.81 -0.89
N VAL A 130 -3.43 0.12 -1.74
CA VAL A 130 -4.75 -0.40 -1.41
C VAL A 130 -4.60 -1.83 -0.92
N VAL A 131 -4.84 -2.04 0.37
CA VAL A 131 -4.71 -3.33 1.03
C VAL A 131 -6.09 -3.91 1.26
N LYS A 132 -6.32 -5.06 0.64
CA LYS A 132 -7.54 -5.86 0.76
C LYS A 132 -7.32 -6.98 1.79
N VAL A 133 -8.04 -6.93 2.92
CA VAL A 133 -7.93 -7.90 4.03
C VAL A 133 -9.29 -8.40 4.54
N ASP A 134 -9.33 -9.48 5.31
CA ASP A 134 -10.55 -9.93 6.00
C ASP A 134 -11.10 -8.84 6.95
N ASN A 135 -12.43 -8.63 6.95
CA ASN A 135 -13.08 -7.59 7.77
C ASN A 135 -12.75 -7.73 9.27
N ARG A 136 -12.56 -8.96 9.76
CA ARG A 136 -12.23 -9.26 11.16
C ARG A 136 -10.83 -8.80 11.59
N VAL A 137 -9.97 -8.48 10.63
CA VAL A 137 -8.59 -8.03 10.92
C VAL A 137 -8.43 -6.52 10.76
N ILE A 138 -9.34 -5.82 10.07
CA ILE A 138 -9.21 -4.38 9.76
C ILE A 138 -8.93 -3.55 11.03
N GLY A 139 -9.75 -3.71 12.08
CA GLY A 139 -9.56 -2.94 13.32
C GLY A 139 -8.22 -3.22 14.03
N ARG A 140 -7.75 -4.47 13.98
CA ARG A 140 -6.44 -4.85 14.54
C ARG A 140 -5.27 -4.39 13.67
N LEU A 141 -5.46 -4.36 12.36
CA LEU A 141 -4.47 -3.91 11.40
C LEU A 141 -4.29 -2.39 11.46
N ILE A 142 -5.38 -1.63 11.60
CA ILE A 142 -5.33 -0.17 11.76
C ILE A 142 -4.74 0.21 13.12
N GLY A 143 -5.15 -0.48 14.19
CA GLY A 143 -4.72 -0.18 15.56
C GLY A 143 -5.51 0.96 16.20
N LYS A 144 -5.24 1.25 17.47
CA LYS A 144 -5.85 2.39 18.17
C LYS A 144 -5.39 3.70 17.52
N ASP A 145 -6.32 4.58 17.18
CA ASP A 145 -6.07 5.86 16.50
C ASP A 145 -5.20 5.75 15.24
N GLY A 146 -5.20 4.59 14.57
CA GLY A 146 -4.37 4.36 13.39
C GLY A 146 -2.87 4.20 13.67
N GLU A 147 -2.46 3.97 14.92
CA GLU A 147 -1.04 3.84 15.29
C GLU A 147 -0.31 2.76 14.47
N ASN A 148 -0.96 1.63 14.23
CA ASN A 148 -0.32 0.50 13.57
C ASN A 148 -0.20 0.72 12.06
N ILE A 149 -1.23 1.27 11.43
CA ILE A 149 -1.16 1.63 10.01
C ILE A 149 -0.20 2.80 9.78
N GLY A 150 -0.21 3.82 10.65
CA GLY A 150 0.71 4.95 10.57
C GLY A 150 2.17 4.55 10.71
N ARG A 151 2.46 3.50 11.49
CA ARG A 151 3.81 2.90 11.55
C ARG A 151 4.20 2.20 10.24
N ILE A 152 3.26 1.51 9.60
CA ILE A 152 3.46 0.86 8.30
C ILE A 152 3.68 1.93 7.21
N GLU A 153 2.87 2.99 7.20
CA GLU A 153 3.02 4.14 6.28
C GLU A 153 4.37 4.84 6.45
N LYS A 154 4.79 5.14 7.69
CA LYS A 154 6.10 5.77 7.95
C LYS A 154 7.28 4.92 7.50
N LYS A 155 7.21 3.60 7.69
CA LYS A 155 8.28 2.67 7.26
C LYS A 155 8.38 2.55 5.74
N LEU A 156 7.26 2.68 5.04
CA LEU A 156 7.18 2.46 3.60
C LEU A 156 7.19 3.74 2.77
N GLY A 157 6.92 4.89 3.39
CA GLY A 157 6.80 6.17 2.68
C GLY A 157 5.58 6.27 1.75
N LEU A 158 4.60 5.37 1.90
CA LEU A 158 3.37 5.28 1.09
C LEU A 158 2.14 5.47 1.99
N ARG A 159 1.08 6.08 1.46
CA ARG A 159 -0.24 6.07 2.13
C ARG A 159 -0.86 4.68 2.01
N VAL A 160 -1.42 4.17 3.09
CA VAL A 160 -2.01 2.83 3.12
C VAL A 160 -3.50 2.92 3.40
N GLU A 161 -4.31 2.48 2.44
CA GLU A 161 -5.75 2.35 2.61
C GLU A 161 -6.11 0.88 2.81
N VAL A 162 -6.80 0.61 3.90
CA VAL A 162 -7.25 -0.74 4.24
C VAL A 162 -8.72 -0.87 3.88
N ILE A 163 -9.01 -1.82 2.99
CA ILE A 163 -10.37 -2.18 2.57
C ILE A 163 -10.63 -3.68 2.79
N PRO A 164 -11.89 -4.08 2.96
CA PRO A 164 -12.24 -5.50 3.03
C PRO A 164 -11.99 -6.22 1.69
N LYS A 165 -11.34 -7.39 1.72
CA LYS A 165 -11.02 -8.23 0.54
C LYS A 165 -12.25 -8.80 -0.14
N TYR A 166 -13.22 -9.17 0.66
CA TYR A 166 -14.57 -9.44 0.21
C TYR A 166 -15.45 -8.42 0.90
N TYR A 167 -16.19 -7.62 0.14
CA TYR A 167 -17.55 -7.33 0.55
C TYR A 167 -18.25 -8.68 0.49
N THR A 168 -18.06 -9.55 1.48
CA THR A 168 -19.11 -10.51 1.72
C THR A 168 -20.30 -9.64 2.09
N LEU A 169 -21.12 -9.28 1.10
CA LEU A 169 -22.54 -9.45 1.29
C LEU A 169 -22.63 -10.86 1.85
N GLY A 170 -22.59 -10.99 3.17
CA GLY A 170 -22.87 -12.25 3.81
C GLY A 170 -24.32 -12.60 3.48
N LYS A 171 -25.02 -13.28 4.37
CA LYS A 171 -26.46 -13.32 4.19
C LYS A 171 -27.02 -11.96 4.55
N GLU A 172 -28.05 -11.54 3.82
CA GLU A 172 -28.85 -10.42 4.26
C GLU A 172 -29.44 -10.78 5.62
N VAL A 173 -29.11 -9.95 6.62
CA VAL A 173 -29.54 -10.17 7.99
C VAL A 173 -30.75 -9.30 8.27
N SER A 174 -31.81 -9.91 8.78
CA SER A 174 -33.00 -9.19 9.21
C SER A 174 -32.68 -8.34 10.44
N TYR A 175 -33.22 -7.13 10.47
CA TYR A 175 -33.10 -6.22 11.60
C TYR A 175 -34.44 -5.52 11.87
N GLN A 176 -34.58 -4.97 13.06
CA GLN A 176 -35.63 -4.00 13.39
C GLN A 176 -34.98 -2.66 13.72
N ILE A 177 -35.58 -1.58 13.23
CA ILE A 177 -35.14 -0.22 13.56
C ILE A 177 -36.04 0.33 14.66
N SER A 178 -35.41 0.90 15.69
CA SER A 178 -36.07 1.70 16.71
C SER A 178 -35.37 3.04 16.81
N GLU A 179 -36.13 4.13 16.80
CA GLU A 179 -35.60 5.45 17.11
C GLU A 179 -35.78 5.75 18.60
N SER A 180 -34.72 6.18 19.28
CA SER A 180 -34.78 6.46 20.71
C SER A 180 -33.88 7.66 21.03
N GLY A 181 -34.50 8.77 21.44
CA GLY A 181 -33.81 10.02 21.75
C GLY A 181 -32.90 10.47 20.60
N ASN A 182 -31.60 10.57 20.90
CA ASN A 182 -30.55 10.96 19.95
C ASN A 182 -29.91 9.77 19.20
N SER A 183 -30.57 8.62 19.13
CA SER A 183 -30.02 7.41 18.50
C SER A 183 -30.99 6.68 17.59
N ILE A 184 -30.43 6.03 16.57
CA ILE A 184 -31.06 5.00 15.75
C ILE A 184 -30.50 3.66 16.22
N ASP A 185 -31.39 2.79 16.68
CA ASP A 185 -31.05 1.47 17.19
C ASP A 185 -31.44 0.41 16.17
N PHE A 186 -30.45 -0.32 15.68
CA PHE A 186 -30.64 -1.53 14.88
C PHE A 186 -30.60 -2.75 15.79
N ILE A 187 -31.69 -3.49 15.81
CA ILE A 187 -31.90 -4.67 16.64
C ILE A 187 -31.81 -5.91 15.76
N PHE A 188 -30.85 -6.77 16.05
CA PHE A 188 -30.56 -8.02 15.36
C PHE A 188 -30.89 -9.23 16.25
N ASN A 189 -30.92 -10.41 15.66
CA ASN A 189 -30.98 -11.65 16.44
C ASN A 189 -29.74 -11.77 17.34
N ARG A 190 -29.91 -12.31 18.55
CA ARG A 190 -28.80 -12.56 19.48
C ARG A 190 -27.74 -13.51 18.92
N SER A 191 -28.06 -14.34 17.94
CA SER A 191 -27.08 -15.19 17.25
C SER A 191 -25.97 -14.38 16.57
N LEU A 192 -26.25 -13.14 16.19
CA LEU A 192 -25.29 -12.23 15.57
C LEU A 192 -24.47 -11.42 16.59
N ALA A 193 -24.64 -11.63 17.90
CA ALA A 193 -23.91 -10.87 18.91
C ALA A 193 -22.39 -11.12 18.80
N GLY A 194 -21.61 -10.04 18.68
CA GLY A 194 -20.16 -10.10 18.47
C GLY A 194 -19.74 -10.22 17.00
N GLU A 195 -20.68 -10.46 16.07
CA GLU A 195 -20.41 -10.45 14.64
C GLU A 195 -20.35 -9.01 14.08
N VAL A 196 -19.64 -8.85 12.97
CA VAL A 196 -19.57 -7.58 12.23
C VAL A 196 -20.54 -7.63 11.07
N VAL A 197 -21.39 -6.60 10.98
CA VAL A 197 -22.36 -6.42 9.89
C VAL A 197 -22.05 -5.15 9.11
N SER A 198 -22.38 -5.17 7.82
CA SER A 198 -22.16 -4.06 6.88
C SER A 198 -23.48 -3.49 6.40
N PHE A 199 -23.62 -2.17 6.45
CA PHE A 199 -24.80 -1.41 6.06
C PHE A 199 -24.65 -0.84 4.66
N TYR A 200 -25.70 -0.92 3.87
CA TYR A 200 -25.78 -0.41 2.50
C TYR A 200 -27.06 0.40 2.32
N ILE A 201 -26.97 1.51 1.58
CA ILE A 201 -28.12 2.32 1.14
C ILE A 201 -28.16 2.27 -0.38
N ASP A 202 -29.27 1.84 -0.97
CA ASP A 202 -29.45 1.70 -2.44
C ASP A 202 -28.28 0.95 -3.11
N GLY A 203 -27.78 -0.10 -2.46
CA GLY A 203 -26.66 -0.92 -2.93
C GLY A 203 -25.26 -0.30 -2.75
N SER A 204 -25.16 0.93 -2.26
CA SER A 204 -23.88 1.58 -1.94
C SER A 204 -23.49 1.33 -0.48
N PHE A 205 -22.23 0.95 -0.25
CA PHE A 205 -21.70 0.71 1.10
C PHE A 205 -21.70 1.99 1.92
N LEU A 206 -22.21 1.91 3.15
CA LEU A 206 -22.20 3.03 4.09
C LEU A 206 -21.13 2.84 5.18
N PHE A 207 -21.27 1.83 6.04
CA PHE A 207 -20.29 1.52 7.09
C PHE A 207 -20.41 0.06 7.57
N SER A 208 -19.46 -0.38 8.39
CA SER A 208 -19.55 -1.66 9.12
C SER A 208 -19.48 -1.43 10.63
N ALA A 209 -20.24 -2.22 11.39
CA ALA A 209 -20.26 -2.13 12.85
C ALA A 209 -20.42 -3.51 13.49
N MET A 210 -19.87 -3.66 14.70
CA MET A 210 -20.00 -4.88 15.50
C MET A 210 -21.33 -4.86 16.27
N VAL A 211 -22.07 -5.97 16.19
CA VAL A 211 -23.31 -6.15 16.95
C VAL A 211 -22.97 -6.31 18.44
N GLY A 212 -23.54 -5.44 19.28
CA GLY A 212 -23.28 -5.48 20.72
C GLY A 212 -23.81 -6.76 21.38
N LYS A 213 -23.38 -7.02 22.63
CA LYS A 213 -23.76 -8.23 23.40
C LYS A 213 -25.29 -8.46 23.52
N LYS A 214 -26.08 -7.40 23.41
CA LYS A 214 -27.55 -7.45 23.47
C LYS A 214 -28.21 -7.67 22.10
N GLY A 215 -27.43 -7.85 21.03
CA GLY A 215 -27.94 -7.92 19.65
C GLY A 215 -28.24 -6.55 19.04
N THR A 216 -27.67 -5.46 19.56
CA THR A 216 -28.04 -4.10 19.16
C THR A 216 -26.84 -3.28 18.70
N ILE A 217 -27.03 -2.48 17.65
CA ILE A 217 -26.10 -1.45 17.19
C ILE A 217 -26.80 -0.09 17.36
N LYS A 218 -26.20 0.77 18.19
CA LYS A 218 -26.71 2.11 18.48
C LYS A 218 -25.89 3.15 17.73
N ILE A 219 -26.54 3.98 16.93
CA ILE A 219 -25.90 5.00 16.10
C ILE A 219 -26.45 6.37 16.50
N SER A 220 -25.56 7.30 16.82
CA SER A 220 -25.95 8.67 17.15
C SER A 220 -26.48 9.39 15.89
N LYS A 221 -27.61 10.07 16.02
CA LYS A 221 -28.21 10.88 14.94
C LYS A 221 -27.34 12.07 14.53
N GLU A 222 -26.43 12.52 15.40
CA GLU A 222 -25.51 13.63 15.13
C GLU A 222 -24.26 13.22 14.36
N SER A 223 -23.91 11.92 14.37
CA SER A 223 -22.76 11.41 13.62
C SER A 223 -23.00 11.52 12.11
N ASP A 224 -21.93 11.62 11.32
CA ASP A 224 -22.04 11.73 9.86
C ASP A 224 -22.81 10.53 9.26
N MET A 225 -22.50 9.31 9.72
CA MET A 225 -23.24 8.10 9.36
C MET A 225 -24.71 8.13 9.81
N GLY A 226 -24.98 8.68 11.00
CA GLY A 226 -26.34 8.82 11.53
C GLY A 226 -27.20 9.79 10.72
N LYS A 227 -26.63 10.92 10.29
CA LYS A 227 -27.30 11.87 9.39
C LYS A 227 -27.62 11.24 8.04
N GLU A 228 -26.70 10.45 7.50
CA GLU A 228 -26.88 9.76 6.22
C GLU A 228 -27.96 8.66 6.31
N LEU A 229 -27.99 7.91 7.41
CA LEU A 229 -29.07 6.96 7.71
C LEU A 229 -30.43 7.64 7.87
N LEU A 230 -30.51 8.77 8.59
CA LEU A 230 -31.75 9.53 8.73
C LEU A 230 -32.26 9.98 7.36
N LYS A 231 -31.38 10.53 6.52
CA LYS A 231 -31.72 10.96 5.18
C LYS A 231 -32.27 9.80 4.35
N ALA A 232 -31.64 8.63 4.40
CA ALA A 232 -32.12 7.43 3.71
C ALA A 232 -33.49 6.96 4.22
N LEU A 233 -33.72 6.99 5.53
CA LEU A 233 -35.02 6.66 6.12
C LEU A 233 -36.13 7.63 5.69
N TYR A 234 -35.84 8.94 5.67
CA TYR A 234 -36.79 9.95 5.21
C TYR A 234 -37.09 9.84 3.71
N GLU A 235 -36.07 9.57 2.90
CA GLU A 235 -36.19 9.37 1.45
C GLU A 235 -36.76 7.99 1.08
N LYS A 236 -37.07 7.14 2.07
CA LYS A 236 -37.53 5.75 1.90
C LYS A 236 -36.60 4.90 1.02
N LYS A 237 -35.30 5.18 1.11
CA LYS A 237 -34.25 4.40 0.43
C LYS A 237 -34.10 3.03 1.07
N GLU A 238 -33.64 2.07 0.28
CA GLU A 238 -33.51 0.69 0.75
C GLU A 238 -32.24 0.56 1.59
N ILE A 239 -32.40 0.23 2.88
CA ILE A 239 -31.28 -0.05 3.78
C ILE A 239 -31.13 -1.56 3.91
N ARG A 240 -30.02 -2.10 3.40
CA ARG A 240 -29.72 -3.53 3.48
C ARG A 240 -28.53 -3.76 4.39
N VAL A 241 -28.62 -4.80 5.21
CA VAL A 241 -27.56 -5.16 6.16
C VAL A 241 -27.10 -6.57 5.87
N PHE A 242 -25.80 -6.75 5.75
CA PHE A 242 -25.20 -8.04 5.46
C PHE A 242 -24.26 -8.46 6.59
N GLY A 243 -24.37 -9.70 7.01
CA GLY A 243 -23.60 -10.27 8.11
C GLY A 243 -23.15 -11.70 7.81
N LYS A 244 -22.14 -12.16 8.54
CA LYS A 244 -21.77 -13.57 8.51
C LYS A 244 -22.85 -14.38 9.25
N ASP A 245 -23.19 -15.54 8.68
CA ASP A 245 -24.09 -16.53 9.29
C ASP A 245 -23.48 -17.09 10.59
#